data_AF-A0A942KAI9-F1
#
_entry.id   AF-A0A942KAI9-F1
#
_cell.length_a   1.000
_cell.length_b   1.000
_cell.length_c   1.000
_cell.angle_alpha   90.00
_cell.angle_beta   90.00
_cell.angle_gamma   90.00
#
_symmetry.space_group_name_H-M   'P 1'
#
loop_
_entity.id
_entity.type
_entity.pdbx_description
1 polymer ?
#
loop_
_entity_poly.entity_id
_entity_poly.type
_entity_poly.pdbx_seq_one_letter_code
_entity_poly.pdbx_strand_id
1 'polypeptide(L)' 'MQRFEYDYVRIEPQRGGDSRFDRYRDVVTQRAAEGWRFVTAIVPPEIMTSSGRAYLDLVFERPLN' A
#
# COMPACT_ATOMS: atom_id res chain seq x y z
N MET A 1 -20.46 6.90 16.49
CA MET A 1 -19.74 6.20 15.41
C MET A 1 -18.34 6.75 15.35
N GLN A 2 -17.33 5.89 15.38
CA GLN A 2 -15.93 6.31 15.21
C GLN A 2 -15.71 6.68 13.74
N ARG A 3 -15.10 7.84 13.49
CA ARG A 3 -14.76 8.29 12.14
C ARG A 3 -13.29 8.00 11.89
N PHE A 4 -12.94 7.72 10.64
CA PHE A 4 -11.58 7.41 10.22
C PHE A 4 -11.17 8.31 9.07
N GLU A 5 -9.91 8.72 9.07
CA GLU A 5 -9.23 9.21 7.87
C GLU A 5 -8.47 8.05 7.22
N TYR A 6 -8.32 8.12 5.90
CA TYR A 6 -7.67 7.09 5.10
C TYR A 6 -6.47 7.66 4.35
N ASP A 7 -5.41 6.86 4.26
CA ASP A 7 -4.22 7.12 3.43
C ASP A 7 -3.99 5.97 2.44
N TYR A 8 -3.50 6.32 1.25
CA TYR A 8 -3.29 5.38 0.15
C TYR A 8 -1.86 5.52 -0.36
N VAL A 9 -1.04 4.49 -0.17
CA VAL A 9 0.37 4.50 -0.57
C VAL A 9 0.59 3.56 -1.74
N ARG A 10 0.95 4.11 -2.90
CA ARG A 10 1.30 3.33 -4.08
C ARG A 10 2.69 2.72 -3.96
N ILE A 11 2.78 1.41 -4.11
CA ILE A 11 4.03 0.67 -4.24
C ILE A 11 4.20 0.26 -5.69
N GLU A 12 5.21 0.83 -6.35
CA GLU A 12 5.64 0.45 -7.68
C GLU A 12 6.64 -0.70 -7.64
N PRO A 13 6.70 -1.54 -8.69
CA PRO A 13 7.58 -2.68 -8.71
C PRO A 13 9.02 -2.21 -8.95
N GLN A 14 9.95 -2.63 -8.11
CA GLN A 14 11.36 -2.31 -8.37
C GLN A 14 11.92 -3.17 -9.51
N ARG A 15 12.69 -2.55 -10.41
CA ARG A 15 13.46 -3.28 -11.42
C ARG A 15 14.73 -3.83 -10.76
N GLY A 16 14.82 -5.16 -10.62
CA GLY A 16 16.07 -5.86 -10.28
C GLY A 16 16.24 -6.35 -8.84
N GLY A 17 15.24 -7.01 -8.26
CA GLY A 17 15.34 -7.73 -6.97
C GLY A 17 14.53 -9.03 -6.97
N ASP A 18 14.79 -9.93 -6.03
CA ASP A 18 14.15 -11.26 -5.93
C ASP A 18 12.63 -11.19 -5.72
N SER A 19 12.10 -10.09 -5.17
CA SER A 19 10.67 -9.85 -5.05
C SER A 19 10.30 -8.42 -5.48
N ARG A 20 9.31 -8.33 -6.37
CA ARG A 20 8.94 -7.07 -7.05
C ARG A 20 8.41 -6.00 -6.09
N PHE A 21 8.03 -6.36 -4.86
CA PHE A 21 7.35 -5.46 -3.94
C PHE A 21 8.01 -5.32 -2.55
N ASP A 22 9.25 -5.77 -2.34
CA ASP A 22 9.85 -5.89 -0.98
C ASP A 22 9.72 -4.65 -0.07
N ARG A 23 9.62 -3.45 -0.64
CA ARG A 23 9.37 -2.19 0.09
C ARG A 23 8.03 -2.09 0.80
N TYR A 24 7.03 -2.93 0.50
CA TYR A 24 5.70 -2.81 1.14
C TYR A 24 5.80 -3.00 2.66
N ARG A 25 6.71 -3.87 3.14
CA ARG A 25 6.89 -4.12 4.58
C ARG A 25 7.42 -2.89 5.29
N ASP A 26 8.41 -2.24 4.71
CA ASP A 26 9.00 -1.02 5.25
C ASP A 26 7.97 0.11 5.35
N VAL A 27 7.15 0.27 4.31
CA VAL A 27 6.06 1.26 4.30
C VAL A 27 5.02 0.96 5.38
N VAL A 28 4.61 -0.30 5.54
CA VAL A 28 3.67 -0.68 6.61
C VAL A 28 4.27 -0.39 7.99
N THR A 29 5.53 -0.74 8.22
CA THR A 29 6.22 -0.46 9.49
C THR A 29 6.34 1.03 9.76
N GLN A 30 6.70 1.84 8.75
CA GLN A 30 6.80 3.29 8.87
C GLN A 30 5.43 3.91 9.20
N ARG A 31 4.39 3.56 8.44
CA ARG A 31 3.02 4.07 8.68
C ARG A 31 2.49 3.68 10.05
N ALA A 32 2.78 2.47 10.51
CA ALA A 32 2.42 2.04 11.87
C ALA A 32 3.09 2.91 12.95
N ALA A 33 4.38 3.27 12.76
CA ALA A 33 5.07 4.17 13.67
C ALA A 33 4.50 5.60 13.68
N GLU A 34 3.86 6.02 12.58
CA GLU A 34 3.14 7.30 12.45
C GLU A 34 1.70 7.26 13.00
N GLY A 35 1.26 6.11 13.54
CA GLY A 35 -0.07 5.94 14.13
C GLY A 35 -1.16 5.51 13.14
N TRP A 36 -0.77 5.06 11.95
CA TRP A 36 -1.70 4.51 10.96
C TRP A 36 -1.85 2.99 11.11
N ARG A 37 -3.07 2.49 10.91
CA ARG A 37 -3.39 1.05 10.88
C ARG A 37 -3.46 0.57 9.45
N PHE A 38 -2.71 -0.49 9.12
CA PHE A 38 -2.85 -1.16 7.82
C PHE A 38 -4.20 -1.86 7.70
N VAL A 39 -4.91 -1.62 6.59
CA VAL A 39 -6.23 -2.18 6.32
C VAL A 39 -6.15 -3.29 5.29
N THR A 40 -5.65 -2.98 4.10
CA THR A 40 -5.56 -3.93 2.98
C THR A 40 -4.61 -3.43 1.89
N ALA A 41 -4.28 -4.30 0.94
CA ALA A 41 -3.63 -3.93 -0.31
C ALA A 41 -4.62 -4.09 -1.48
N ILE A 42 -4.68 -3.09 -2.35
CA ILE A 42 -5.50 -3.11 -3.57
C ILE A 42 -4.58 -3.35 -4.75
N VAL A 43 -4.90 -4.37 -5.56
CA VAL A 43 -4.26 -4.62 -6.84
C VAL A 43 -5.25 -4.25 -7.95
N PRO A 44 -5.06 -3.13 -8.66
CA PRO A 44 -5.95 -2.72 -9.75
C PRO A 44 -6.09 -3.82 -10.81
N PRO A 45 -7.32 -4.04 -11.34
CA PRO A 45 -7.57 -5.06 -12.36
C PRO A 45 -6.73 -4.87 -13.64
N GLU A 46 -6.44 -3.61 -13.99
CA GLU A 46 -5.69 -3.21 -15.19
C GLU A 46 -4.26 -3.78 -15.26
N ILE A 47 -3.73 -4.18 -14.11
CA ILE A 47 -2.38 -4.73 -13.94
C ILE A 47 -2.29 -6.21 -14.35
N MET A 48 -3.42 -6.90 -14.46
CA MET A 48 -3.45 -8.30 -14.92
C MET A 48 -3.31 -8.44 -16.44
N THR A 49 -3.18 -7.33 -17.18
CA THR A 49 -2.99 -7.33 -18.63
C THR A 49 -1.51 -7.10 -18.98
N SER A 50 -1.04 -7.76 -20.03
CA SER A 50 0.36 -8.06 -20.38
C SER A 50 1.32 -6.87 -20.60
N SER A 51 0.91 -5.62 -20.34
CA SER A 51 1.70 -4.41 -20.53
C SER A 51 1.61 -3.37 -19.39
N GLY A 52 0.81 -3.63 -18.34
CA GLY A 52 0.57 -2.67 -17.26
C GLY A 52 1.71 -2.58 -16.23
N ARG A 53 2.08 -1.36 -15.81
CA ARG A 53 2.99 -1.16 -14.66
C ARG A 53 2.37 -1.83 -13.44
N ALA A 54 3.01 -2.86 -12.90
CA ALA A 54 2.46 -3.63 -11.79
C ALA A 54 2.64 -2.91 -10.44
N TYR A 55 1.69 -2.08 -10.05
CA TYR A 55 1.67 -1.46 -8.73
C TYR A 55 0.63 -2.08 -7.79
N LEU A 56 0.74 -1.80 -6.50
CA LEU A 56 -0.32 -2.05 -5.53
C LEU A 56 -0.49 -0.82 -4.67
N ASP A 57 -1.72 -0.52 -4.26
CA ASP A 57 -2.01 0.58 -3.34
C ASP A 57 -2.24 -0.02 -1.94
N LEU A 58 -1.41 0.37 -0.97
CA LEU A 58 -1.59 0.02 0.45
C LEU A 58 -2.56 1.01 1.08
N VAL A 59 -3.60 0.50 1.73
CA VAL A 59 -4.64 1.29 2.38
C VAL A 59 -4.39 1.30 3.88
N PHE A 60 -4.40 2.50 4.45
CA PHE A 60 -4.25 2.74 5.88
C PHE A 60 -5.40 3.57 6.41
N GLU A 61 -5.68 3.45 7.70
CA GLU A 61 -6.65 4.29 8.39
C GLU A 61 -6.12 4.78 9.74
N ARG A 62 -6.65 5.91 10.23
CA ARG A 62 -6.43 6.42 11.58
C ARG A 62 -7.73 7.01 12.13
N PRO A 63 -8.03 6.87 13.44
CA PRO A 63 -9.19 7.53 14.03
C PRO A 63 -9.09 9.05 13.90
N LEU A 64 -10.19 9.69 13.50
CA LEU A 64 -10.35 11.13 13.60
C LEU A 64 -10.75 11.47 15.05
N ASN A 65 -9.88 12.20 15.74
CA ASN A 65 -10.18 12.78 17.05
C ASN A 65 -11.30 13.83 16.96
#